data_AF-A0A6T6HF09-F1
#
_entry.id   AF-A0A6T6HF09-F1
#
_cell.length_a   1.000
_cell.length_b   1.000
_cell.length_c   1.000
_cell.angle_alpha   90.00
_cell.angle_beta   90.00
_cell.angle_gamma   90.00
#
_symmetry.space_group_name_H-M   'P 1'
#
loop_
_entity.id
_entity.type
_entity.pdbx_description
1 polymer ?
#
loop_
_entity_poly.entity_id
_entity_poly.type
_entity_poly.pdbx_seq_one_letter_code
_entity_poly.pdbx_strand_id
1 'polypeptide(L)'
;MSLMDKFKKASKQVVDAGAKTMLKTDIMFLDRDIKARKQQFGIEIYDLMADLESNDAMPTEEKEAKIRQSFDAARKDIAVIQAKKECKKEEVAVLDSAAEGGAGATNDIPPSSGTVLTNTHPQDAEMEQM
;
A
#
# COMPACT_ATOMS: atom_id res chain seq x y z
N MET A 1 -10.28 24.46 -28.23
CA MET A 1 -9.58 24.31 -26.94
C MET A 1 -9.15 25.69 -26.46
N SER A 2 -9.63 26.11 -25.29
CA SER A 2 -9.27 27.40 -24.68
C SER A 2 -7.85 27.38 -24.12
N LEU A 3 -7.19 28.54 -24.04
CA LEU A 3 -5.92 28.73 -23.31
C LEU A 3 -6.04 28.26 -21.84
N MET A 4 -7.22 28.43 -21.24
CA MET A 4 -7.53 27.96 -19.90
C MET A 4 -7.55 26.42 -19.80
N ASP A 5 -8.02 25.72 -20.84
CA ASP A 5 -8.03 24.25 -20.89
C ASP A 5 -6.61 23.70 -21.02
N LYS A 6 -5.78 24.36 -21.84
CA LYS A 6 -4.35 24.02 -21.97
C LYS A 6 -3.62 24.24 -20.65
N PHE A 7 -3.89 25.34 -19.95
CA PHE A 7 -3.31 25.62 -18.64
C PHE A 7 -3.73 24.58 -17.59
N LYS A 8 -5.04 24.24 -17.50
CA LYS A 8 -5.54 23.20 -16.60
C LYS A 8 -4.97 21.81 -16.89
N LYS A 9 -4.81 21.45 -18.17
CA LYS A 9 -4.20 20.16 -18.57
C LYS A 9 -2.72 20.11 -18.20
N ALA A 10 -1.98 21.19 -18.49
CA ALA A 10 -0.57 21.30 -18.12
C ALA A 10 -0.37 21.29 -16.60
N SER A 11 -1.22 21.99 -15.83
CA SER A 11 -1.12 21.99 -14.36
C SER A 11 -1.39 20.61 -13.78
N LYS A 12 -2.39 19.88 -14.30
CA LYS A 12 -2.68 18.50 -13.88
C LYS A 12 -1.48 17.58 -14.16
N GLN A 13 -0.89 17.65 -15.36
CA GLN A 13 0.28 16.84 -15.72
C GLN A 13 1.49 17.09 -14.80
N VAL A 14 1.75 18.34 -14.41
CA VAL A 14 2.85 18.68 -13.49
C VAL A 14 2.59 18.11 -12.10
N VAL A 15 1.36 18.20 -11.58
CA VAL A 15 0.99 17.65 -10.27
C VAL A 15 1.10 16.12 -10.27
N ASP A 16 0.58 15.45 -11.31
CA ASP A 16 0.64 13.99 -11.44
C ASP A 16 2.10 13.48 -11.56
N ALA A 17 2.96 14.20 -12.27
CA ALA A 17 4.39 13.90 -12.36
C ALA A 17 5.13 14.07 -11.01
N GLY A 18 4.77 15.09 -10.24
CA GLY A 18 5.27 15.29 -8.88
C GLY A 18 4.86 14.14 -7.95
N ALA A 19 3.57 13.78 -7.94
CA ALA A 19 3.04 12.67 -7.15
C ALA A 19 3.72 11.34 -7.53
N LYS A 20 3.86 11.05 -8.83
CA LYS A 20 4.57 9.86 -9.32
C LYS A 20 6.03 9.81 -8.84
N THR A 21 6.71 10.94 -8.84
CA THR A 21 8.11 11.02 -8.38
C THR A 21 8.22 10.73 -6.89
N MET A 22 7.33 11.30 -6.07
CA MET A 22 7.27 11.00 -4.63
C MET A 22 7.01 9.52 -4.37
N LEU A 23 6.03 8.92 -5.06
CA LEU A 23 5.73 7.48 -4.90
C LEU A 23 6.91 6.59 -5.30
N LYS A 24 7.62 6.92 -6.38
CA LYS A 24 8.85 6.21 -6.77
C LYS A 24 9.95 6.32 -5.72
N THR A 25 10.14 7.50 -5.15
CA THR A 25 11.09 7.72 -4.06
C THR A 25 10.72 6.89 -2.83
N ASP A 26 9.44 6.84 -2.46
CA ASP A 26 8.96 6.01 -1.36
C ASP A 26 9.19 4.52 -1.61
N ILE A 27 8.94 4.04 -2.84
CA ILE A 27 9.24 2.65 -3.23
C ILE A 27 10.73 2.35 -3.04
N MET A 28 11.62 3.28 -3.43
CA MET A 28 13.06 3.12 -3.23
C MET A 28 13.45 3.06 -1.75
N PHE A 29 12.82 3.87 -0.90
CA PHE A 29 13.03 3.80 0.55
C PHE A 29 12.57 2.46 1.12
N LEU A 30 11.39 1.98 0.72
CA LEU A 30 10.89 0.66 1.15
C LEU A 30 11.82 -0.48 0.70
N ASP A 31 12.40 -0.38 -0.50
CA ASP A 31 13.41 -1.35 -0.97
C ASP A 31 14.69 -1.33 -0.13
N ARG A 32 15.13 -0.14 0.28
CA ARG A 32 16.25 0.00 1.22
C ARG A 32 15.90 -0.61 2.56
N ASP A 33 14.69 -0.39 3.07
CA ASP A 33 14.25 -0.89 4.37
C ASP A 33 14.14 -2.42 4.38
N ILE A 34 13.69 -3.05 3.29
CA ILE A 34 13.74 -4.52 3.13
C ILE A 34 15.17 -5.04 3.22
N LYS A 35 16.12 -4.38 2.53
CA LYS A 35 17.54 -4.77 2.57
C LYS A 35 18.12 -4.58 3.98
N ALA A 36 17.85 -3.45 4.61
CA ALA A 36 18.29 -3.16 5.97
C ALA A 36 17.74 -4.20 6.95
N ARG A 37 16.45 -4.57 6.86
CA ARG A 37 15.87 -5.59 7.73
C ARG A 37 16.51 -6.97 7.54
N LYS A 38 16.82 -7.36 6.30
CA LYS A 38 17.54 -8.61 6.01
C LYS A 38 18.96 -8.61 6.57
N GLN A 39 19.67 -7.50 6.46
CA GLN A 39 21.01 -7.34 7.04
C GLN A 39 20.95 -7.43 8.56
N GLN A 40 20.01 -6.71 9.18
CA GLN A 40 19.79 -6.72 10.62
C GLN A 40 19.45 -8.13 11.12
N PHE A 41 18.56 -8.85 10.42
CA PHE A 41 18.28 -10.26 10.72
C PHE A 41 19.54 -11.13 10.65
N GLY A 42 20.40 -10.92 9.65
CA GLY A 42 21.67 -11.65 9.52
C GLY A 42 22.62 -11.44 10.70
N ILE A 43 22.64 -10.24 11.28
CA ILE A 43 23.41 -9.94 12.49
C ILE A 43 22.75 -10.63 13.70
N GLU A 44 21.45 -10.42 13.89
CA GLU A 44 20.67 -10.99 15.00
C GLU A 44 20.76 -12.52 15.05
N ILE A 45 20.69 -13.19 13.90
CA ILE A 45 20.72 -14.65 13.83
C ILE A 45 22.12 -15.20 14.10
N TYR A 46 23.18 -14.48 13.70
CA TYR A 46 24.55 -14.87 14.00
C TYR A 46 24.80 -14.79 15.51
N ASP A 47 24.46 -13.66 16.13
CA ASP A 47 24.60 -13.46 17.57
C ASP A 47 23.78 -14.51 18.35
N LEU A 48 22.53 -14.76 17.93
CA LEU A 48 21.69 -15.79 18.52
C LEU A 48 22.31 -17.20 18.39
N MET A 49 22.85 -17.56 17.24
CA MET A 49 23.48 -18.87 17.05
C MET A 49 24.72 -19.03 17.92
N ALA A 50 25.57 -18.00 18.00
CA ALA A 50 26.76 -18.01 18.86
C ALA A 50 26.37 -18.18 20.35
N ASP A 51 25.34 -17.47 20.80
CA ASP A 51 24.82 -17.60 22.16
C ASP A 51 24.26 -19.01 22.43
N LEU A 52 23.51 -19.58 21.48
CA LEU A 52 22.95 -20.92 21.60
C LEU A 52 24.01 -22.01 21.56
N GLU A 53 25.09 -21.85 20.80
CA GLU A 53 26.23 -22.76 20.80
C GLU A 53 26.93 -22.77 22.17
N SER A 54 27.07 -21.62 22.81
CA SER A 54 27.67 -21.51 24.14
C SER A 54 26.83 -22.11 25.29
N ASN A 55 25.55 -22.37 25.03
CA ASN A 55 24.60 -22.85 26.04
C ASN A 55 24.34 -24.35 25.90
N ASP A 56 25.20 -25.18 26.50
CA ASP A 56 25.11 -26.65 26.46
C ASP A 56 23.93 -27.23 27.25
N ALA A 57 23.32 -26.45 28.14
CA ALA A 57 22.18 -26.90 28.96
C ALA A 57 20.85 -26.93 28.19
N MET A 58 20.77 -26.23 27.06
CA MET A 58 19.54 -26.14 26.26
C MET A 58 19.45 -27.31 25.27
N PRO A 59 18.33 -28.04 25.20
CA PRO A 59 18.16 -29.09 24.20
C PRO A 59 18.10 -28.50 22.79
N THR A 60 18.58 -29.26 21.80
CA THR A 60 18.65 -28.83 20.40
C THR A 60 17.29 -28.34 19.86
N GLU A 61 16.20 -29.01 20.24
CA GLU A 61 14.84 -28.65 19.82
C GLU A 61 14.45 -27.23 20.28
N GLU A 62 14.84 -26.82 21.49
CA GLU A 62 14.60 -25.46 21.99
C GLU A 62 15.49 -24.43 21.28
N LYS A 63 16.74 -24.78 20.95
CA LYS A 63 17.65 -23.93 20.16
C LYS A 63 17.06 -23.67 18.77
N GLU A 64 16.60 -24.72 18.09
CA GLU A 64 15.95 -24.63 16.78
C GLU A 64 14.66 -23.81 16.83
N ALA A 65 13.85 -23.98 17.87
CA ALA A 65 12.63 -23.21 18.05
C ALA A 65 12.91 -21.69 18.11
N LYS A 66 13.96 -21.27 18.81
CA LYS A 66 14.37 -19.85 18.89
C LYS A 66 14.86 -19.30 17.55
N ILE A 67 15.68 -20.06 16.84
CA ILE A 67 16.15 -19.70 15.49
C ILE A 67 14.95 -19.50 14.55
N ARG A 68 14.00 -20.44 14.59
CA ARG A 68 12.79 -20.38 13.77
C ARG A 68 11.90 -19.19 14.12
N GLN A 69 11.74 -18.90 15.41
CA GLN A 69 11.00 -17.74 15.88
C GLN A 69 11.61 -16.43 15.36
N SER A 70 12.95 -16.30 15.40
CA SER A 70 13.67 -15.13 14.88
C SER A 70 13.44 -14.97 13.37
N PHE A 71 13.53 -16.07 12.61
CA PHE A 71 13.25 -16.07 11.18
C PHE A 71 11.80 -15.66 10.86
N ASP A 72 10.82 -16.22 11.57
CA ASP A 72 9.41 -15.93 11.34
C ASP A 72 9.07 -14.46 11.65
N ALA A 73 9.71 -13.87 12.68
CA ALA A 73 9.59 -12.45 12.97
C ALA A 73 10.13 -11.59 11.81
N ALA A 74 11.36 -11.84 11.36
CA ALA A 74 11.95 -11.11 10.24
C ALA A 74 11.16 -11.27 8.94
N ARG A 75 10.61 -12.47 8.68
CA ARG A 75 9.75 -12.75 7.54
C ARG A 75 8.47 -11.93 7.58
N LYS A 76 7.81 -11.83 8.75
CA LYS A 76 6.60 -11.02 8.92
C LYS A 76 6.89 -9.54 8.68
N ASP A 77 7.98 -9.01 9.23
CA ASP A 77 8.39 -7.62 9.03
C ASP A 77 8.59 -7.31 7.55
N ILE A 78 9.34 -8.17 6.84
CA ILE A 78 9.58 -8.02 5.41
C ILE A 78 8.26 -8.08 4.63
N ALA A 79 7.34 -8.99 4.99
CA ALA A 79 6.05 -9.10 4.31
C ALA A 79 5.21 -7.82 4.44
N VAL A 80 5.23 -7.16 5.60
CA VAL A 80 4.54 -5.86 5.79
C VAL A 80 5.15 -4.78 4.91
N ILE A 81 6.49 -4.69 4.84
CA ILE A 81 7.17 -3.70 4.00
C ILE A 81 6.90 -3.97 2.50
N GLN A 82 6.89 -5.25 2.10
CA GLN A 82 6.53 -5.66 0.75
C GLN A 82 5.09 -5.29 0.39
N ALA A 83 4.13 -5.53 1.27
CA ALA A 83 2.74 -5.15 1.04
C ALA A 83 2.61 -3.63 0.81
N LYS A 84 3.27 -2.82 1.65
CA LYS A 84 3.32 -1.36 1.47
C LYS A 84 3.94 -0.95 0.12
N LYS A 85 4.99 -1.65 -0.31
CA LYS A 85 5.65 -1.42 -1.59
C LYS A 85 4.73 -1.71 -2.76
N GLU A 86 3.98 -2.82 -2.71
CA GLU A 86 3.04 -3.18 -3.77
C GLU A 86 1.87 -2.20 -3.86
N CYS A 87 1.30 -1.75 -2.73
CA CYS A 87 0.27 -0.69 -2.75
C CYS A 87 0.76 0.58 -3.46
N LYS A 88 1.98 1.05 -3.15
CA LYS A 88 2.55 2.23 -3.81
C LYS A 88 2.83 2.02 -5.30
N LYS A 89 3.19 0.80 -5.71
CA LYS A 89 3.34 0.48 -7.15
C LYS A 89 2.00 0.50 -7.88
N GLU A 90 0.94 0.00 -7.25
CA GLU A 90 -0.41 0.07 -7.80
C GLU A 90 -0.84 1.53 -7.98
N GLU A 91 -0.58 2.41 -7.00
CA GLU A 91 -0.83 3.85 -7.13
C GLU A 91 -0.08 4.48 -8.32
N VAL A 92 1.20 4.13 -8.52
CA VAL A 92 1.96 4.57 -9.71
C VAL A 92 1.32 4.06 -11.00
N ALA A 93 0.87 2.81 -11.03
CA ALA A 93 0.23 2.22 -12.22
C ALA A 93 -1.11 2.91 -12.57
N VAL A 94 -1.87 3.32 -11.55
CA VAL A 94 -3.11 4.11 -11.74
C VAL A 94 -2.79 5.49 -12.33
N LEU A 95 -1.77 6.19 -11.82
CA LEU A 95 -1.35 7.49 -12.37
C LEU A 95 -0.85 7.37 -13.81
N ASP A 96 -0.17 6.29 -14.16
CA ASP A 96 0.32 6.04 -15.52
C ASP A 96 -0.83 5.80 -16.50
N SER A 97 -1.84 5.02 -16.08
CA SER A 97 -3.04 4.78 -16.87
C SER A 97 -3.88 6.06 -17.06
N ALA A 98 -3.93 6.92 -16.04
CA ALA A 98 -4.63 8.22 -16.11
C ALA A 98 -3.94 9.23 -17.03
N ALA A 99 -2.62 9.14 -17.18
CA ALA A 99 -1.85 9.98 -18.10
C ALA A 99 -2.08 9.61 -19.58
N GLU A 100 -2.32 8.33 -19.88
CA GLU A 100 -2.54 7.81 -21.23
C GLU A 100 -3.98 8.02 -21.75
N GLY A 101 -4.97 8.12 -20.87
CA GLY A 101 -6.39 8.37 -21.22
C GLY A 101 -6.71 9.79 -21.75
N GLY A 102 -5.72 10.68 -21.86
CA GLY A 102 -5.90 12.10 -22.19
C GLY A 102 -5.98 12.45 -23.70
N ALA A 103 -6.06 11.46 -24.60
CA ALA A 103 -6.01 11.65 -26.05
C ALA A 103 -7.24 11.16 -26.84
N GLY A 104 -8.33 10.72 -26.18
CA GLY A 104 -9.52 10.26 -26.90
C GLY A 104 -10.77 10.21 -26.03
N ALA A 105 -11.36 11.38 -25.75
CA ALA A 105 -12.73 11.45 -25.24
C ALA A 105 -13.63 12.00 -26.36
N THR A 106 -14.05 11.13 -27.27
CA THR A 106 -15.33 11.31 -27.97
C THR A 106 -16.45 11.14 -26.94
N ASN A 107 -17.44 12.02 -27.03
CA ASN A 107 -18.63 12.04 -26.18
C ASN A 107 -19.29 10.66 -26.11
N ASP A 108 -19.25 10.01 -24.94
CA ASP A 108 -20.28 9.03 -24.54
C ASP A 108 -20.37 9.03 -23.02
N ILE A 109 -21.40 9.71 -22.50
CA ILE A 109 -21.81 9.73 -21.11
C ILE A 109 -22.79 8.57 -20.92
N PRO A 110 -22.47 7.50 -20.16
CA PRO A 110 -23.50 6.63 -19.60
C PRO A 110 -24.13 7.30 -18.35
N PRO A 111 -25.44 7.13 -18.11
CA PRO A 111 -26.11 7.81 -17.02
C PRO A 111 -25.65 7.31 -15.64
N SER A 112 -25.61 8.26 -14.70
CA SER A 112 -25.40 8.06 -13.27
C SER A 112 -26.41 7.08 -12.69
N SER A 113 -26.03 5.82 -12.53
CA SER A 113 -26.74 4.85 -11.69
C SER A 113 -25.94 4.60 -10.42
N GLY A 114 -26.43 5.15 -9.30
CA GLY A 114 -25.89 4.80 -7.98
C GLY A 114 -26.03 5.83 -6.86
N THR A 115 -27.04 6.71 -6.86
CA THR A 115 -27.38 7.44 -5.64
C THR A 115 -28.02 6.46 -4.67
N VAL A 116 -27.23 5.98 -3.70
CA VAL A 116 -27.74 5.21 -2.56
C VAL A 116 -28.53 6.17 -1.66
N LEU A 117 -29.85 6.11 -1.75
CA LEU A 117 -30.77 6.73 -0.80
C LEU A 117 -30.75 5.93 0.51
N THR A 118 -29.86 6.26 1.44
CA THR A 118 -30.04 5.88 2.84
C THR A 118 -30.70 7.02 3.59
N ASN A 119 -32.03 6.99 3.73
CA ASN A 119 -32.63 7.28 5.02
C ASN A 119 -34.07 6.74 5.11
N THR A 120 -34.21 5.64 5.81
CA THR A 120 -35.46 5.17 6.41
C THR A 120 -35.76 6.00 7.65
N HIS A 121 -36.86 6.75 7.67
CA HIS A 121 -37.45 7.27 8.90
C HIS A 121 -38.94 6.93 8.93
N PRO A 122 -39.42 6.08 9.85
CA PRO A 122 -40.83 5.71 9.95
C PRO A 122 -41.51 6.52 11.07
N GLN A 123 -42.09 7.67 10.73
CA GLN A 123 -43.13 8.30 11.54
C GLN A 123 -44.06 9.05 10.60
N ASP A 124 -45.16 8.39 10.21
CA ASP A 124 -46.45 9.00 9.87
C ASP A 124 -47.40 7.89 9.40
N ALA A 125 -47.77 7.02 10.34
CA ALA A 125 -48.93 6.17 10.25
C ALA A 125 -49.65 6.32 11.58
N GLU A 126 -50.63 7.23 11.63
CA GLU A 126 -51.81 7.24 12.52
C GLU A 126 -52.39 8.65 12.63
N MET A 127 -53.26 9.04 11.69
CA MET A 127 -54.43 9.87 12.00
C MET A 127 -55.37 9.93 10.79
N GLU A 128 -56.13 8.85 10.59
CA GLU A 128 -57.39 8.93 9.83
C GLU A 128 -58.41 7.96 10.46
N GLN A 129 -58.78 8.28 11.71
CA GLN A 129 -60.09 7.96 12.25
C GLN A 129 -60.79 9.27 12.54
N MET A 130 -61.63 9.72 11.60
CA MET A 130 -62.92 10.37 11.85
C MET A 130 -63.66 10.58 10.53
#